data_AF-A0A5K0ZVN7-F1
#
_entry.id   AF-A0A5K0ZVN7-F1
#
_cell.length_a   1.000
_cell.length_b   1.000
_cell.length_c   1.000
_cell.angle_alpha   90.00
_cell.angle_beta   90.00
_cell.angle_gamma   90.00
#
_symmetry.space_group_name_H-M   'P 1'
#
loop_
_entity.id
_entity.type
_entity.pdbx_description
1 polymer ?
#
loop_
_entity_poly.entity_id
_entity_poly.type
_entity_poly.pdbx_seq_one_letter_code
_entity_poly.pdbx_strand_id
1 'polypeptide(L)' 'IQARAIPELLKGSDVVGAARTGSGKTLAFLVPAVELLYHIHFTPRNGTGVIIVCPTRELAIQ' A
#
# COMPACT_ATOMS: atom_id res chain seq x y z
N ILE A 1 9.58 -8.84 3.30
CA ILE A 1 8.12 -8.65 3.06
C ILE A 1 7.88 -8.02 1.70
N GLN A 2 8.49 -6.87 1.40
CA GLN A 2 8.37 -6.14 0.11
C GLN A 2 8.56 -7.03 -1.12
N ALA A 3 9.70 -7.72 -1.22
CA ALA A 3 10.02 -8.59 -2.37
C ALA A 3 8.98 -9.69 -2.66
N ARG A 4 8.16 -10.07 -1.67
CA ARG A 4 7.08 -11.06 -1.85
C ARG A 4 5.72 -10.40 -2.08
N ALA A 5 5.44 -9.27 -1.43
CA ALA A 5 4.13 -8.63 -1.47
C ALA A 5 3.94 -7.74 -2.71
N ILE A 6 4.96 -6.97 -3.11
CA ILE A 6 4.83 -5.98 -4.19
C ILE A 6 4.43 -6.65 -5.51
N PRO A 7 5.09 -7.74 -5.98
CA PRO A 7 4.71 -8.35 -7.25
C PRO A 7 3.28 -8.91 -7.26
N GLU A 8 2.81 -9.47 -6.14
CA GLU A 8 1.45 -10.02 -6.03
C GLU A 8 0.39 -8.92 -5.99
N LEU A 9 0.65 -7.83 -5.23
CA LEU A 9 -0.23 -6.67 -5.19
C LEU A 9 -0.35 -5.97 -6.55
N LEU A 10 0.75 -5.86 -7.31
CA LEU A 10 0.74 -5.27 -8.66
C LEU A 10 -0.04 -6.12 -9.69
N LYS A 11 -0.21 -7.43 -9.44
CA LYS A 11 -1.09 -8.30 -10.25
C LYS A 11 -2.58 -8.13 -9.89
N GLY A 12 -2.90 -7.32 -8.88
CA GLY A 12 -4.27 -7.16 -8.37
C GLY A 12 -4.73 -8.29 -7.44
N SER A 13 -3.80 -9.06 -6.86
CA SER A 13 -4.14 -10.11 -5.91
C SER A 13 -4.35 -9.54 -4.50
N ASP A 14 -5.29 -10.14 -3.76
CA ASP A 14 -5.45 -9.88 -2.33
C ASP A 14 -4.33 -10.56 -1.53
N VAL A 15 -3.70 -9.83 -0.61
CA VAL A 15 -2.51 -10.30 0.12
C VAL A 15 -2.67 -10.10 1.63
N VAL A 16 -2.42 -11.16 2.40
CA VAL A 16 -2.23 -11.09 3.86
C VAL A 16 -0.72 -11.08 4.17
N GLY A 17 -0.21 -9.94 4.64
CA GLY A 17 1.21 -9.76 4.92
C GLY A 17 1.56 -9.81 6.40
N ALA A 18 2.29 -10.85 6.83
CA ALA A 18 2.88 -10.93 8.18
C ALA A 18 4.41 -10.82 8.13
N ALA A 19 4.98 -9.90 8.92
CA ALA A 19 6.43 -9.74 9.05
C ALA A 19 6.80 -9.00 10.34
N ARG A 20 8.04 -9.20 10.80
CA ARG A 20 8.63 -8.58 11.99
C ARG A 20 8.50 -7.04 11.96
N THR A 21 8.47 -6.41 13.14
CA THR A 21 8.56 -4.93 13.27
C THR A 21 9.87 -4.44 12.63
N GLY A 22 9.84 -3.25 12.02
CA GLY A 22 11.00 -2.70 11.30
C GLY A 22 11.33 -3.37 9.95
N SER A 23 10.55 -4.36 9.48
CA SER A 23 10.83 -5.06 8.22
C SER A 23 10.43 -4.33 6.93
N GLY A 24 10.02 -3.05 7.02
CA GLY A 24 9.61 -2.26 5.87
C GLY A 24 8.23 -2.60 5.32
N LYS A 25 7.26 -2.97 6.18
CA LYS A 25 5.87 -3.28 5.79
C LYS A 25 5.18 -2.09 5.12
N THR A 26 5.48 -0.86 5.53
CA THR A 26 4.88 0.36 4.98
C THR A 26 5.09 0.47 3.47
N LEU A 27 6.33 0.34 3.01
CA LEU A 27 6.63 0.34 1.57
C LEU A 27 6.06 -0.88 0.83
N ALA A 28 5.79 -1.98 1.54
CA ALA A 28 5.24 -3.17 0.91
C ALA A 28 3.80 -2.97 0.37
N PHE A 29 3.04 -2.02 0.92
CA PHE A 29 1.72 -1.64 0.41
C PHE A 29 1.67 -0.24 -0.24
N LEU A 30 2.54 0.70 0.16
CA LEU A 30 2.55 2.04 -0.45
C LEU A 30 3.09 2.05 -1.88
N VAL A 31 4.15 1.30 -2.17
CA VAL A 31 4.71 1.23 -3.54
C VAL A 31 3.66 0.76 -4.56
N PRO A 32 2.97 -0.38 -4.36
CA PRO A 32 1.94 -0.81 -5.32
C PRO A 32 0.73 0.13 -5.36
N ALA A 33 0.37 0.79 -4.25
CA ALA A 33 -0.69 1.78 -4.23
C ALA A 33 -0.39 3.00 -5.13
N VAL A 34 0.82 3.56 -5.02
CA VAL A 34 1.26 4.69 -5.87
C VAL A 34 1.36 4.25 -7.33
N GLU A 35 1.93 3.07 -7.59
CA GLU A 35 2.06 2.52 -8.94
C GLU A 35 0.70 2.34 -9.62
N LEU A 36 -0.30 1.83 -8.89
CA LEU A 36 -1.67 1.68 -9.37
C LEU A 36 -2.26 3.04 -9.78
N LEU A 37 -2.17 4.04 -8.91
CA LEU A 37 -2.70 5.38 -9.16
C LEU A 37 -2.01 6.05 -10.35
N TYR A 38 -0.69 5.86 -10.48
CA TYR A 38 0.08 6.35 -11.62
C TYR A 38 -0.38 5.70 -12.93
N HIS A 39 -0.47 4.36 -12.96
CA HIS A 39 -0.85 3.61 -14.17
C HIS A 39 -2.25 3.95 -14.68
N ILE A 40 -3.21 4.19 -13.79
CA ILE A 40 -4.59 4.54 -14.18
C ILE A 40 -4.76 6.04 -14.45
N HIS A 41 -3.67 6.81 -14.48
CA HIS A 41 -3.69 8.27 -14.65
C HIS A 41 -4.63 8.95 -13.64
N PHE A 42 -4.61 8.49 -12.38
CA PHE A 42 -5.49 8.98 -11.35
C PHE A 42 -5.22 10.46 -11.09
N THR A 43 -6.29 11.26 -11.02
CA THR A 43 -6.21 12.70 -10.76
C THR A 43 -6.96 13.05 -9.47
N PRO A 44 -6.68 14.20 -8.84
CA PRO A 44 -7.44 14.65 -7.68
C PRO A 44 -8.95 14.78 -7.92
N ARG A 45 -9.39 14.95 -9.18
CA ARG A 45 -10.81 15.04 -9.54
C ARG A 45 -11.55 13.69 -9.40
N ASN A 46 -10.82 12.59 -9.30
CA ASN A 46 -11.37 11.25 -9.12
C ASN A 46 -11.73 10.93 -7.66
N GLY A 47 -11.38 11.81 -6.71
CA GLY A 47 -11.64 11.60 -5.28
C GLY A 47 -10.55 10.77 -4.60
N THR A 48 -10.92 9.92 -3.65
CA THR A 48 -9.99 9.07 -2.89
C THR A 48 -9.68 7.77 -3.63
N GLY A 49 -8.44 7.56 -4.06
CA GLY A 49 -8.03 6.37 -4.81
C GLY A 49 -7.58 5.18 -3.95
N VAL A 50 -7.04 5.41 -2.76
CA VAL A 50 -6.52 4.36 -1.85
C VAL A 50 -6.86 4.73 -0.40
N ILE A 51 -7.25 3.73 0.39
CA ILE A 51 -7.54 3.88 1.82
C ILE A 51 -6.63 2.96 2.63
N ILE A 52 -5.96 3.53 3.63
CA ILE A 52 -5.16 2.78 4.61
C ILE A 52 -5.79 3.02 5.98
N VAL A 53 -6.10 1.94 6.68
CA VAL A 53 -6.69 1.99 8.02
C VAL A 53 -5.64 1.56 9.04
N CYS A 54 -5.39 2.43 10.02
CA CYS A 54 -4.47 2.17 11.10
C CYS A 54 -5.25 2.03 12.43
N PRO A 55 -4.81 1.16 13.36
CA PRO A 55 -5.47 0.94 14.63
C PRO A 55 -5.32 2.11 15.63
N THR A 56 -4.33 2.99 15.43
CA THR A 56 -4.10 4.16 16.29
C THR A 56 -3.81 5.41 15.45
N ARG A 57 -4.07 6.58 16.03
CA ARG A 57 -3.84 7.87 15.39
C ARG A 57 -2.34 8.12 15.18
N GLU A 58 -1.53 7.74 16.15
CA GLU A 58 -0.07 7.94 16.13
C GLU A 58 0.55 7.17 14.97
N LEU A 59 0.10 5.93 14.73
CA LEU A 59 0.57 5.13 13.60
C LEU A 59 0.06 5.67 12.25
N ALA A 60 -1.11 6.31 12.23
CA ALA A 60 -1.63 6.94 11.02
C ALA A 60 -0.85 8.22 10.62
N ILE A 61 -0.21 8.88 11.58
CA ILE A 61 0.55 10.13 11.37
C ILE A 61 2.02 9.85 11.01
N GLN A 62 2.58 8.70 11.40
CA GLN A 62 3.95 8.28 11.05
C GLN A 62 4.18 8.20 9.53
#